data_AF-A0A842LQM9-F1
#
_entry.id   AF-A0A842LQM9-F1
#
_cell.length_a   1.000
_cell.length_b   1.000
_cell.length_c   1.000
_cell.angle_alpha   90.00
_cell.angle_beta   90.00
_cell.angle_gamma   90.00
#
_symmetry.space_group_name_H-M   'P 1'
#
loop_
_entity.id
_entity.type
_entity.pdbx_description
1 polymer ?
#
loop_
_entity_poly.entity_id
_entity_poly.type
_entity_poly.pdbx_seq_one_letter_code
_entity_poly.pdbx_strand_id
1 'polypeptide(L)'
;MKMSRYIVMDLVFYGNSLNYDQGSGNYQELKKITKWDGRQYTLVSRYALRYSMLDTADKFGLFELAEADNLVKSGKGDSTVIQPATEFLLTGDILEYPEFDLFGYLITETKPQNFRTAPVKVGHAVSMTPFMYDAHFNANIGLANRMRKRHGEMKPNPFTAEEHQTFYQYSIVVDVDSIGEIEVYISEKSDVTLADGKYKLESIEKVSSLKGDGLLIKLKKGKNKKEILQSENVELCDFEKIDKVYRIRYRLKDDEKIKKRIMNLIKTVMNLKRSIKARDEDLSPKIMVMGLYRDSPYMTFKDRIVLLDEYTEEEYDEIEEQETDNGRILKVRHVTSKQRKPVFEVEGLEAENLDIDKVEEFVEGIFDDGELSRVAVFTDPSVELRKGSGD
;
A
#
# COMPACT_ATOMS: atom_id res chain seq x y z
N MET A 1 -5.17 -29.75 6.05
CA MET A 1 -5.69 -28.53 5.40
C MET A 1 -4.51 -27.58 5.29
N LYS A 2 -4.27 -26.91 4.15
CA LYS A 2 -3.18 -25.92 4.09
C LYS A 2 -3.54 -24.84 5.10
N MET A 3 -2.68 -24.61 6.10
CA MET A 3 -2.94 -23.54 7.06
C MET A 3 -2.97 -22.22 6.31
N SER A 4 -3.96 -21.37 6.59
CA SER A 4 -4.11 -20.08 5.92
C SER A 4 -4.23 -18.94 6.92
N ARG A 5 -3.22 -18.07 6.92
CA ARG A 5 -3.08 -16.91 7.78
C ARG A 5 -3.36 -15.63 7.00
N TYR A 6 -4.19 -14.78 7.58
CA TYR A 6 -4.56 -13.49 7.00
C TYR A 6 -4.43 -12.37 8.01
N ILE A 7 -3.89 -11.24 7.54
CA ILE A 7 -3.96 -9.95 8.24
C ILE A 7 -4.90 -9.06 7.40
N VAL A 8 -5.97 -8.57 8.01
CA VAL A 8 -6.90 -7.64 7.38
C VAL A 8 -6.83 -6.32 8.13
N MET A 9 -6.72 -5.22 7.39
CA MET A 9 -6.70 -3.87 7.92
C MET A 9 -7.73 -3.03 7.19
N ASP A 10 -8.70 -2.49 7.91
CA ASP A 10 -9.63 -1.47 7.40
C ASP A 10 -9.26 -0.14 8.03
N LEU A 11 -8.80 0.79 7.21
CA LEU A 11 -8.10 1.98 7.65
C LEU A 11 -8.85 3.24 7.26
N VAL A 12 -8.81 4.23 8.15
CA VAL A 12 -9.23 5.60 7.89
C VAL A 12 -8.02 6.51 8.12
N PHE A 13 -7.74 7.40 7.18
CA PHE A 13 -6.72 8.45 7.32
C PHE A 13 -7.28 9.78 6.84
N TYR A 14 -6.67 10.88 7.26
CA TYR A 14 -7.04 12.22 6.84
C TYR A 14 -6.09 12.72 5.74
N GLY A 15 -6.58 13.38 4.69
CA GLY A 15 -5.68 13.91 3.65
C GLY A 15 -6.34 14.90 2.70
N ASN A 16 -5.51 15.56 1.88
CA ASN A 16 -5.96 16.58 0.94
C ASN A 16 -5.61 16.26 -0.52
N SER A 17 -6.63 16.20 -1.39
CA SER A 17 -6.45 16.30 -2.84
C SER A 17 -5.39 15.34 -3.41
N LEU A 18 -5.58 14.07 -3.10
CA LEU A 18 -4.53 13.05 -3.14
C LEU A 18 -4.34 12.42 -4.52
N ASN A 19 -5.23 12.65 -5.47
CA ASN A 19 -5.17 12.00 -6.77
C ASN A 19 -5.91 12.79 -7.84
N TYR A 20 -5.18 13.24 -8.85
CA TYR A 20 -5.75 14.00 -9.96
C TYR A 20 -5.91 13.11 -11.20
N ASP A 21 -6.96 13.38 -11.97
CA ASP A 21 -7.16 12.76 -13.27
C ASP A 21 -6.47 13.55 -14.39
N GLN A 22 -6.47 12.99 -15.60
CA GLN A 22 -5.90 13.60 -16.80
C GLN A 22 -6.52 14.97 -17.13
N GLY A 23 -7.70 15.28 -16.60
CA GLY A 23 -8.36 16.58 -16.69
C GLY A 23 -8.62 17.04 -18.13
N SER A 24 -9.06 18.29 -18.30
CA SER A 24 -9.22 18.93 -19.61
C SER A 24 -8.59 20.32 -19.59
N GLY A 25 -7.70 20.59 -20.54
CA GLY A 25 -6.99 21.87 -20.64
C GLY A 25 -6.24 22.24 -19.34
N ASN A 26 -6.56 23.42 -18.80
CA ASN A 26 -5.97 23.94 -17.55
C ASN A 26 -6.77 23.56 -16.29
N TYR A 27 -7.56 22.48 -16.35
CA TYR A 27 -8.35 22.01 -15.22
C TYR A 27 -7.74 20.75 -14.62
N GLN A 28 -7.35 20.83 -13.35
CA GLN A 28 -6.82 19.73 -12.59
C GLN A 28 -7.93 19.10 -11.75
N GLU A 29 -8.61 18.14 -12.36
CA GLU A 29 -9.71 17.39 -11.77
C GLU A 29 -9.21 16.33 -10.78
N LEU A 30 -9.88 16.16 -9.64
CA LEU A 30 -9.68 15.04 -8.73
C LEU A 30 -10.37 13.79 -9.29
N LYS A 31 -9.76 12.62 -9.07
CA LYS A 31 -10.44 11.35 -9.39
C LYS A 31 -11.63 11.18 -8.48
N LYS A 32 -12.81 10.93 -9.06
CA LYS A 32 -14.10 10.86 -8.36
C LYS A 32 -14.87 9.59 -8.73
N ILE A 33 -15.73 9.13 -7.82
CA ILE A 33 -16.72 8.08 -8.05
C ILE A 33 -18.08 8.56 -7.56
N THR A 34 -19.15 8.13 -8.24
CA THR A 34 -20.52 8.38 -7.79
C THR A 34 -21.02 7.18 -7.00
N LYS A 35 -21.49 7.40 -5.76
CA LYS A 35 -22.12 6.34 -4.96
C LYS A 35 -23.63 6.30 -5.22
N TRP A 36 -24.31 5.30 -4.64
CA TRP A 36 -25.74 5.06 -4.83
C TRP A 36 -26.62 6.24 -4.35
N ASP A 37 -26.12 7.06 -3.43
CA ASP A 37 -26.75 8.28 -2.93
C ASP A 37 -26.77 9.42 -3.97
N GLY A 38 -26.20 9.19 -5.16
CA GLY A 38 -26.09 10.17 -6.25
C GLY A 38 -25.02 11.23 -6.03
N ARG A 39 -24.25 11.15 -4.92
CA ARG A 39 -23.20 12.12 -4.60
C ARG A 39 -21.84 11.64 -5.12
N GLN A 40 -20.95 12.59 -5.39
CA GLN A 40 -19.59 12.32 -5.82
C GLN A 40 -18.65 12.26 -4.62
N TYR A 41 -17.70 11.33 -4.66
CA TYR A 41 -16.67 11.12 -3.66
C TYR A 41 -15.31 11.07 -4.34
N THR A 42 -14.31 11.71 -3.76
CA THR A 42 -12.93 11.63 -4.24
C THR A 42 -12.31 10.25 -3.97
N LEU A 43 -11.43 9.83 -4.87
CA LEU A 43 -10.87 8.48 -4.94
C LEU A 43 -9.34 8.52 -5.09
N VAL A 44 -8.63 7.87 -4.18
CA VAL A 44 -7.22 7.49 -4.39
C VAL A 44 -7.18 6.07 -4.93
N SER A 45 -6.53 5.89 -6.08
CA SER A 45 -6.48 4.59 -6.72
C SER A 45 -5.60 3.63 -5.90
N ARG A 46 -5.94 2.34 -5.89
CA ARG A 46 -5.06 1.31 -5.29
C ARG A 46 -3.64 1.33 -5.86
N TYR A 47 -3.49 1.70 -7.14
CA TYR A 47 -2.17 1.87 -7.77
C TYR A 47 -1.40 3.05 -7.17
N ALA A 48 -2.07 4.17 -6.92
CA ALA A 48 -1.48 5.32 -6.26
C ALA A 48 -1.09 5.01 -4.81
N LEU A 49 -1.91 4.26 -4.07
CA LEU A 49 -1.58 3.79 -2.72
C LEU A 49 -0.39 2.83 -2.73
N ARG A 50 -0.39 1.83 -3.63
CA ARG A 50 0.74 0.91 -3.81
C ARG A 50 2.04 1.67 -4.10
N TYR A 51 2.00 2.64 -5.01
CA TYR A 51 3.15 3.49 -5.29
C TYR A 51 3.64 4.24 -4.04
N SER A 52 2.72 4.86 -3.30
CA SER A 52 3.04 5.55 -2.04
C SER A 52 3.63 4.61 -0.98
N MET A 53 3.14 3.36 -0.89
CA MET A 53 3.70 2.35 0.01
C MET A 53 5.14 2.00 -0.37
N LEU A 54 5.42 1.76 -1.64
CA LEU A 54 6.78 1.44 -2.11
C LEU A 54 7.74 2.63 -1.90
N ASP A 55 7.32 3.84 -2.27
CA ASP A 55 8.11 5.07 -2.10
C ASP A 55 8.37 5.38 -0.62
N THR A 56 7.38 5.21 0.25
CA THR A 56 7.56 5.36 1.71
C THR A 56 8.51 4.30 2.25
N ALA A 57 8.31 3.03 1.89
CA ALA A 57 9.15 1.94 2.37
C ALA A 57 10.61 2.10 1.96
N ASP A 58 10.87 2.52 0.72
CA ASP A 58 12.21 2.80 0.20
C ASP A 58 12.88 3.95 0.96
N LYS A 59 12.21 5.10 1.09
CA LYS A 59 12.72 6.28 1.81
C LYS A 59 13.04 6.00 3.28
N PHE A 60 12.29 5.10 3.91
CA PHE A 60 12.49 4.71 5.31
C PHE A 60 13.46 3.52 5.46
N GLY A 61 14.02 2.99 4.35
CA GLY A 61 14.95 1.85 4.37
C GLY A 61 14.28 0.54 4.82
N LEU A 62 12.96 0.41 4.63
CA LEU A 62 12.18 -0.75 5.02
C LEU A 62 12.16 -1.83 3.92
N PHE A 63 12.14 -1.44 2.65
CA PHE A 63 12.19 -2.37 1.51
C PHE A 63 13.40 -2.10 0.62
N GLU A 64 13.94 -3.18 0.07
CA GLU A 64 14.90 -3.13 -1.02
C GLU A 64 14.14 -3.25 -2.34
N LEU A 65 14.12 -2.18 -3.14
CA LEU A 65 13.49 -2.17 -4.46
C LEU A 65 14.47 -2.63 -5.54
N ALA A 66 13.95 -3.19 -6.63
CA ALA A 66 14.78 -3.70 -7.70
C ALA A 66 15.32 -2.56 -8.56
N GLU A 67 16.65 -2.54 -8.68
CA GLU A 67 17.37 -1.60 -9.53
C GLU A 67 17.12 -1.85 -11.02
N ALA A 68 17.46 -0.86 -11.83
CA ALA A 68 17.24 -0.88 -13.29
C ALA A 68 17.84 -2.12 -13.98
N ASP A 69 18.95 -2.66 -13.45
CA ASP A 69 19.62 -3.86 -13.99
C ASP A 69 18.76 -5.13 -13.89
N ASN A 70 17.80 -5.16 -12.96
CA ASN A 70 16.86 -6.28 -12.78
C ASN A 70 15.55 -6.09 -13.57
N LEU A 71 15.43 -5.01 -14.34
CA LEU A 71 14.23 -4.65 -15.09
C LEU A 71 14.50 -4.66 -16.61
N VAL A 72 13.51 -5.11 -17.37
CA VAL A 72 13.60 -5.18 -18.84
C VAL A 72 12.39 -4.56 -19.51
N LYS A 73 12.62 -4.02 -20.71
CA LYS A 73 11.54 -3.59 -21.61
C LYS A 73 11.06 -4.78 -22.43
N SER A 74 9.75 -5.01 -22.43
CA SER A 74 9.09 -6.06 -23.22
C SER A 74 7.98 -5.45 -24.08
N GLY A 75 7.86 -5.87 -25.34
CA GLY A 75 6.87 -5.36 -26.29
C GLY A 75 7.47 -4.75 -27.56
N LYS A 76 6.61 -4.15 -28.40
CA LYS A 76 7.00 -3.47 -29.65
C LYS A 76 6.30 -2.11 -29.73
N GLY A 77 7.05 -1.09 -30.18
CA GLY A 77 6.52 0.27 -30.38
C GLY A 77 5.96 0.86 -29.09
N ASP A 78 4.79 1.50 -29.19
CA ASP A 78 4.13 2.20 -28.08
C ASP A 78 3.53 1.25 -27.02
N SER A 79 3.49 -0.06 -27.27
CA SER A 79 3.00 -1.09 -26.32
C SER A 79 4.12 -1.71 -25.49
N THR A 80 5.22 -0.99 -25.26
CA THR A 80 6.35 -1.48 -24.47
C THR A 80 6.05 -1.33 -22.98
N VAL A 81 6.17 -2.42 -22.23
CA VAL A 81 6.03 -2.47 -20.77
C VAL A 81 7.39 -2.67 -20.09
N ILE A 82 7.51 -2.22 -18.85
CA ILE A 82 8.64 -2.51 -17.96
C ILE A 82 8.22 -3.67 -17.06
N GLN A 83 9.07 -4.69 -16.95
CA GLN A 83 8.80 -5.90 -16.17
C GLN A 83 10.11 -6.46 -15.57
N PRO A 84 10.04 -7.37 -14.57
CA PRO A 84 11.22 -8.05 -14.07
C PRO A 84 11.94 -8.85 -15.17
N ALA A 85 13.26 -8.94 -15.09
CA ALA A 85 14.06 -9.77 -15.98
C ALA A 85 13.69 -11.27 -15.82
N THR A 86 13.69 -12.03 -16.92
CA THR A 86 13.35 -13.46 -16.84
C THR A 86 14.43 -14.26 -16.10
N GLU A 87 15.70 -13.86 -16.16
CA GLU A 87 16.78 -14.49 -15.37
C GLU A 87 16.47 -14.49 -13.88
N PHE A 88 16.07 -13.33 -13.36
CA PHE A 88 15.71 -13.10 -11.96
C PHE A 88 14.56 -13.97 -11.45
N LEU A 89 13.61 -14.25 -12.34
CA LEU A 89 12.53 -15.19 -12.08
C LEU A 89 13.06 -16.63 -12.00
N LEU A 90 13.94 -17.02 -12.93
CA LEU A 90 14.44 -18.39 -13.02
C LEU A 90 15.41 -18.74 -11.89
N THR A 91 16.24 -17.80 -11.43
CA THR A 91 17.14 -18.02 -10.29
C THR A 91 16.41 -18.01 -8.94
N GLY A 92 15.22 -17.39 -8.90
CA GLY A 92 14.46 -17.16 -7.68
C GLY A 92 14.85 -15.87 -6.93
N ASP A 93 15.84 -15.12 -7.40
CA ASP A 93 16.28 -13.86 -6.80
C ASP A 93 15.15 -12.82 -6.70
N ILE A 94 14.13 -12.92 -7.54
CA ILE A 94 12.93 -12.07 -7.46
C ILE A 94 12.25 -12.09 -6.08
N LEU A 95 12.39 -13.17 -5.32
CA LEU A 95 11.87 -13.28 -3.94
C LEU A 95 12.62 -12.38 -2.94
N GLU A 96 13.82 -11.93 -3.25
CA GLU A 96 14.59 -11.02 -2.39
C GLU A 96 13.93 -9.65 -2.26
N TYR A 97 13.14 -9.26 -3.26
CA TYR A 97 12.59 -7.92 -3.42
C TYR A 97 11.12 -7.87 -2.97
N PRO A 98 10.82 -7.20 -1.84
CA PRO A 98 9.47 -7.15 -1.28
C PRO A 98 8.42 -6.62 -2.26
N GLU A 99 8.77 -5.75 -3.20
CA GLU A 99 7.80 -5.18 -4.13
C GLU A 99 7.15 -6.21 -5.05
N PHE A 100 7.90 -7.24 -5.45
CA PHE A 100 7.42 -8.33 -6.29
C PHE A 100 6.82 -9.44 -5.46
N ASP A 101 7.42 -9.73 -4.31
CA ASP A 101 6.90 -10.73 -3.40
C ASP A 101 5.52 -10.34 -2.85
N LEU A 102 5.37 -9.10 -2.35
CA LEU A 102 4.14 -8.62 -1.71
C LEU A 102 3.07 -8.17 -2.70
N PHE A 103 3.45 -7.50 -3.80
CA PHE A 103 2.48 -6.89 -4.72
C PHE A 103 2.37 -7.59 -6.08
N GLY A 104 3.09 -8.69 -6.27
CA GLY A 104 3.01 -9.49 -7.48
C GLY A 104 3.60 -8.83 -8.72
N TYR A 105 3.52 -9.55 -9.84
CA TYR A 105 4.07 -9.13 -11.12
C TYR A 105 3.45 -9.92 -12.28
N LEU A 106 3.71 -9.44 -13.50
CA LEU A 106 3.35 -10.10 -14.76
C LEU A 106 4.55 -10.04 -15.71
N ILE A 107 5.00 -11.18 -16.22
CA ILE A 107 6.14 -11.28 -17.13
C ILE A 107 5.64 -11.82 -18.48
N THR A 108 5.50 -10.90 -19.45
CA THR A 108 4.83 -11.15 -20.73
C THR A 108 5.66 -11.94 -21.75
N GLU A 109 6.98 -12.02 -21.55
CA GLU A 109 7.88 -12.62 -22.55
C GLU A 109 8.03 -14.14 -22.43
N THR A 110 7.60 -14.70 -21.30
CA THR A 110 7.71 -16.12 -20.99
C THR A 110 6.56 -16.92 -21.60
N LYS A 111 6.81 -18.21 -21.90
CA LYS A 111 5.80 -19.15 -22.36
C LYS A 111 5.86 -20.42 -21.48
N PRO A 112 4.79 -20.76 -20.74
CA PRO A 112 3.58 -19.96 -20.51
C PRO A 112 3.89 -18.63 -19.80
N GLN A 113 2.94 -17.70 -19.85
CA GLN A 113 3.10 -16.38 -19.24
C GLN A 113 3.18 -16.53 -17.71
N ASN A 114 4.27 -16.04 -17.12
CA ASN A 114 4.44 -16.08 -15.67
C ASN A 114 3.79 -14.85 -15.04
N PHE A 115 3.08 -15.10 -13.95
CA PHE A 115 2.51 -14.06 -13.11
C PHE A 115 2.53 -14.50 -11.66
N ARG A 116 2.52 -13.52 -10.78
CA ARG A 116 2.31 -13.71 -9.34
C ARG A 116 1.12 -12.88 -8.92
N THR A 117 0.09 -13.54 -8.40
CA THR A 117 -1.00 -12.85 -7.72
C THR A 117 -0.45 -12.21 -6.45
N ALA A 118 -0.76 -10.93 -6.23
CA ALA A 118 -0.30 -10.19 -5.06
C ALA A 118 -0.79 -10.84 -3.74
N PRO A 119 0.11 -11.25 -2.84
CA PRO A 119 -0.25 -11.59 -1.46
C PRO A 119 -0.93 -10.43 -0.74
N VAL A 120 -0.47 -9.20 -0.97
CA VAL A 120 -1.02 -7.97 -0.41
C VAL A 120 -2.00 -7.33 -1.39
N LYS A 121 -3.27 -7.29 -1.01
CA LYS A 121 -4.36 -6.73 -1.81
C LYS A 121 -4.79 -5.40 -1.19
N VAL A 122 -4.67 -4.32 -1.95
CA VAL A 122 -5.01 -2.95 -1.51
C VAL A 122 -6.29 -2.48 -2.21
N GLY A 123 -7.26 -2.02 -1.43
CA GLY A 123 -8.49 -1.40 -1.91
C GLY A 123 -8.27 0.04 -2.39
N HIS A 124 -9.28 0.60 -3.05
CA HIS A 124 -9.30 2.03 -3.31
C HIS A 124 -9.61 2.81 -2.02
N ALA A 125 -8.91 3.91 -1.79
CA ALA A 125 -9.29 4.87 -0.75
C ALA A 125 -10.35 5.82 -1.29
N VAL A 126 -11.49 5.85 -0.62
CA VAL A 126 -12.65 6.66 -0.98
C VAL A 126 -12.91 7.63 0.17
N SER A 127 -13.20 8.88 -0.14
CA SER A 127 -13.62 9.85 0.89
C SER A 127 -14.87 9.40 1.64
N MET A 128 -14.92 9.75 2.91
CA MET A 128 -16.06 9.49 3.78
C MET A 128 -17.13 10.59 3.62
N THR A 129 -16.73 11.80 3.25
CA THR A 129 -17.64 12.91 2.93
C THR A 129 -17.80 13.11 1.42
N PRO A 130 -18.97 13.60 0.97
CA PRO A 130 -19.16 14.00 -0.43
C PRO A 130 -18.25 15.15 -0.84
N PHE A 131 -17.76 15.11 -2.06
CA PHE A 131 -17.07 16.22 -2.69
C PHE A 131 -18.05 17.34 -3.06
N MET A 132 -17.73 18.57 -2.64
CA MET A 132 -18.60 19.76 -2.80
C MET A 132 -18.16 20.70 -3.93
N TYR A 133 -17.32 20.23 -4.86
CA TYR A 133 -16.82 21.02 -6.00
C TYR A 133 -15.94 22.21 -5.62
N ASP A 134 -15.29 22.13 -4.46
CA ASP A 134 -14.31 23.12 -4.04
C ASP A 134 -13.13 23.15 -5.02
N ALA A 135 -12.80 24.35 -5.50
CA ALA A 135 -11.73 24.56 -6.45
C ALA A 135 -11.13 25.96 -6.31
N HIS A 136 -9.82 26.06 -6.58
CA HIS A 136 -9.09 27.33 -6.52
C HIS A 136 -8.36 27.66 -7.83
N PHE A 137 -8.31 28.95 -8.14
CA PHE A 137 -7.56 29.50 -9.27
C PHE A 137 -6.10 29.71 -8.89
N ASN A 138 -5.22 29.19 -9.73
CA ASN A 138 -3.78 29.24 -9.53
C ASN A 138 -3.12 29.87 -10.75
N ALA A 139 -2.08 30.67 -10.52
CA ALA A 139 -1.28 31.27 -11.59
C ALA A 139 0.15 31.55 -11.11
N ASN A 140 1.11 31.40 -12.01
CA ASN A 140 2.52 31.68 -11.73
C ASN A 140 2.83 33.18 -11.80
N ILE A 141 2.21 33.97 -10.92
CA ILE A 141 2.32 35.44 -10.91
C ILE A 141 3.77 35.89 -10.70
N GLY A 142 4.53 35.20 -9.85
CA GLY A 142 5.94 35.52 -9.60
C GLY A 142 6.82 35.45 -10.86
N LEU A 143 6.60 34.43 -11.71
CA LEU A 143 7.29 34.30 -13.00
C LEU A 143 6.87 35.41 -13.97
N ALA A 144 5.56 35.67 -14.08
CA ALA A 144 5.04 36.73 -14.93
C ALA A 144 5.61 38.10 -14.53
N ASN A 145 5.69 38.41 -13.24
CA ASN A 145 6.28 39.65 -12.73
C ASN A 145 7.75 39.83 -13.10
N ARG A 146 8.55 38.77 -13.08
CA ARG A 146 9.95 38.84 -13.52
C ARG A 146 10.07 39.10 -15.02
N MET A 147 9.23 38.47 -15.83
CA MET A 147 9.18 38.70 -17.28
C MET A 147 8.72 40.13 -17.62
N ARG A 148 7.75 40.69 -16.87
CA ARG A 148 7.24 42.04 -17.10
C ARG A 148 8.32 43.12 -17.08
N LYS A 149 9.33 42.96 -16.20
CA LYS A 149 10.47 43.89 -16.08
C LYS A 149 11.29 43.99 -17.35
N ARG A 150 11.32 42.95 -18.19
CA ARG A 150 12.15 42.89 -19.41
C ARG A 150 11.31 42.96 -20.69
N HIS A 151 10.10 42.42 -20.69
CA HIS A 151 9.32 42.16 -21.91
C HIS A 151 7.97 42.90 -21.97
N GLY A 152 7.65 43.76 -21.00
CA GLY A 152 6.40 44.52 -20.98
C GLY A 152 5.21 43.74 -20.41
N GLU A 153 3.97 44.12 -20.76
CA GLU A 153 2.77 43.48 -20.21
C GLU A 153 2.75 41.97 -20.50
N MET A 154 2.53 41.17 -19.46
CA MET A 154 2.49 39.71 -19.55
C MET A 154 1.34 39.20 -18.69
N LYS A 155 0.44 38.40 -19.27
CA LYS A 155 -0.68 37.76 -18.54
C LYS A 155 -0.33 36.29 -18.29
N PRO A 156 -0.21 35.86 -17.01
CA PRO A 156 0.01 34.44 -16.73
C PRO A 156 -1.21 33.64 -17.19
N ASN A 157 -0.99 32.42 -17.67
CA ASN A 157 -2.07 31.49 -17.97
C ASN A 157 -2.55 30.84 -16.66
N PRO A 158 -3.77 31.13 -16.16
CA PRO A 158 -4.27 30.53 -14.93
C PRO A 158 -4.70 29.09 -15.18
N PHE A 159 -4.66 28.30 -14.11
CA PHE A 159 -5.23 26.96 -14.05
C PHE A 159 -6.11 26.81 -12.82
N THR A 160 -7.07 25.90 -12.87
CA THR A 160 -7.97 25.61 -11.75
C THR A 160 -7.63 24.23 -11.22
N ALA A 161 -7.61 24.09 -9.91
CA ALA A 161 -7.43 22.79 -9.26
C ALA A 161 -8.57 22.55 -8.27
N GLU A 162 -9.18 21.38 -8.37
CA GLU A 162 -10.12 20.91 -7.35
C GLU A 162 -9.37 20.57 -6.07
N GLU A 163 -10.01 20.85 -4.94
CA GLU A 163 -9.49 20.52 -3.62
C GLU A 163 -10.54 19.78 -2.79
N HIS A 164 -10.10 18.76 -2.06
CA HIS A 164 -10.96 18.06 -1.11
C HIS A 164 -10.14 17.51 0.03
N GLN A 165 -10.30 18.13 1.19
CA GLN A 165 -9.67 17.73 2.43
C GLN A 165 -10.69 17.00 3.30
N THR A 166 -10.44 15.72 3.59
CA THR A 166 -11.40 14.87 4.31
C THR A 166 -10.74 13.58 4.78
N PHE A 167 -11.50 12.76 5.51
CA PHE A 167 -11.16 11.38 5.82
C PHE A 167 -11.40 10.46 4.62
N TYR A 168 -10.47 9.53 4.41
CA TYR A 168 -10.51 8.52 3.37
C TYR A 168 -10.43 7.14 4.00
N GLN A 169 -11.16 6.20 3.41
CA GLN A 169 -11.26 4.84 3.91
C GLN A 169 -10.86 3.80 2.85
N TYR A 170 -10.04 2.84 3.23
CA TYR A 170 -9.64 1.71 2.39
C TYR A 170 -9.33 0.46 3.21
N SER A 171 -9.09 -0.66 2.52
CA SER A 171 -8.75 -1.93 3.15
C SER A 171 -7.47 -2.50 2.56
N ILE A 172 -6.72 -3.23 3.38
CA ILE A 172 -5.59 -4.06 2.97
C ILE A 172 -5.83 -5.48 3.48
N VAL A 173 -5.66 -6.47 2.61
CA VAL A 173 -5.70 -7.89 2.97
C VAL A 173 -4.36 -8.51 2.63
N VAL A 174 -3.70 -9.11 3.60
CA VAL A 174 -2.41 -9.78 3.46
C VAL A 174 -2.62 -11.29 3.61
N ASP A 175 -2.33 -12.03 2.55
CA ASP A 175 -2.21 -13.50 2.58
C ASP A 175 -0.80 -13.87 3.05
N VAL A 176 -0.64 -14.17 4.34
CA VAL A 176 0.68 -14.32 4.98
C VAL A 176 1.41 -15.54 4.45
N ASP A 177 0.71 -16.64 4.20
CA ASP A 177 1.33 -17.91 3.77
C ASP A 177 1.71 -17.92 2.28
N SER A 178 1.26 -16.93 1.51
CA SER A 178 1.69 -16.75 0.12
C SER A 178 3.00 -15.96 0.01
N ILE A 179 3.44 -15.26 1.06
CA ILE A 179 4.65 -14.43 1.07
C ILE A 179 5.90 -15.32 1.12
N GLY A 180 6.89 -15.01 0.30
CA GLY A 180 8.16 -15.73 0.28
C GLY A 180 8.16 -17.00 -0.58
N GLU A 181 7.06 -17.38 -1.22
CA GLU A 181 6.97 -18.55 -2.11
C GLU A 181 6.60 -18.14 -3.53
N ILE A 182 7.26 -18.65 -4.57
CA ILE A 182 6.88 -18.45 -5.99
C ILE A 182 6.82 -19.76 -6.76
N GLU A 183 6.05 -19.74 -7.84
CA GLU A 183 5.96 -20.82 -8.80
C GLU A 183 6.24 -20.28 -10.21
N VAL A 184 7.18 -20.93 -10.90
CA VAL A 184 7.71 -20.51 -12.19
C VAL A 184 7.46 -21.60 -13.23
N TYR A 185 6.98 -21.19 -14.39
CA TYR A 185 6.70 -22.08 -15.51
C TYR A 185 7.47 -21.63 -16.75
N ILE A 186 8.30 -22.49 -17.32
CA ILE A 186 9.05 -22.12 -18.54
C ILE A 186 9.14 -23.29 -19.52
N SER A 187 8.81 -23.03 -20.79
CA SER A 187 8.94 -24.02 -21.85
C SER A 187 10.38 -24.11 -22.34
N GLU A 188 10.80 -25.28 -22.80
CA GLU A 188 12.05 -25.46 -23.54
C GLU A 188 12.17 -24.46 -24.69
N LYS A 189 13.39 -24.00 -24.97
CA LYS A 189 13.70 -23.06 -26.06
C LYS A 189 13.01 -21.69 -25.95
N SER A 190 12.40 -21.39 -24.80
CA SER A 190 11.88 -20.05 -24.49
C SER A 190 13.01 -19.04 -24.47
N ASP A 191 12.69 -17.81 -24.84
CA ASP A 191 13.62 -16.70 -24.74
C ASP A 191 13.74 -16.27 -23.27
N VAL A 192 14.98 -16.14 -22.81
CA VAL A 192 15.36 -15.65 -21.48
C VAL A 192 16.14 -14.36 -21.69
N THR A 193 15.62 -13.26 -21.16
CA THR A 193 16.27 -11.96 -21.26
C THR A 193 17.22 -11.78 -20.06
N LEU A 194 18.48 -11.53 -20.38
CA LEU A 194 19.55 -11.13 -19.45
C LEU A 194 20.01 -9.70 -19.76
N ALA A 195 20.77 -9.11 -18.84
CA ALA A 195 21.38 -7.78 -19.03
C ALA A 195 22.21 -7.67 -20.32
N ASP A 196 22.89 -8.74 -20.74
CA ASP A 196 23.72 -8.82 -21.95
C ASP A 196 22.96 -9.35 -23.21
N GLY A 197 21.64 -9.46 -23.10
CA GLY A 197 20.72 -9.71 -24.20
C GLY A 197 19.90 -10.99 -24.06
N LYS A 198 19.24 -11.40 -25.15
CA LYS A 198 18.33 -12.56 -25.16
C LYS A 198 19.07 -13.87 -25.46
N TYR A 199 18.79 -14.87 -24.65
CA TYR A 199 19.29 -16.25 -24.76
C TYR A 199 18.10 -17.22 -24.90
N LYS A 200 18.36 -18.45 -25.34
CA LYS A 200 17.37 -19.53 -25.34
C LYS A 200 17.65 -20.54 -24.25
N LEU A 201 16.59 -21.01 -23.59
CA LEU A 201 16.68 -22.09 -22.61
C LEU A 201 17.10 -23.41 -23.30
N GLU A 202 18.22 -24.00 -22.87
CA GLU A 202 18.73 -25.29 -23.34
C GLU A 202 18.24 -26.44 -22.44
N SER A 203 18.52 -26.37 -21.13
CA SER A 203 18.03 -27.33 -20.13
C SER A 203 18.02 -26.71 -18.73
N ILE A 204 17.24 -27.33 -17.82
CA ILE A 204 17.30 -27.07 -16.38
C ILE A 204 17.57 -28.42 -15.71
N GLU A 205 18.65 -28.49 -14.94
CA GLU A 205 19.13 -29.72 -14.32
C GLU A 205 19.25 -29.53 -12.81
N LYS A 206 18.83 -30.55 -12.06
CA LYS A 206 19.01 -30.58 -10.62
C LYS A 206 20.47 -30.89 -10.30
N VAL A 207 21.09 -30.07 -9.47
CA VAL A 207 22.49 -30.20 -9.06
C VAL A 207 22.56 -30.26 -7.54
N SER A 208 23.28 -31.24 -7.00
CA SER A 208 23.58 -31.32 -5.58
C SER A 208 24.71 -30.35 -5.25
N SER A 209 24.41 -29.29 -4.50
CA SER A 209 25.41 -28.36 -3.96
C SER A 209 25.72 -28.69 -2.49
N LEU A 210 26.82 -28.15 -1.94
CA LEU A 210 27.20 -28.30 -0.52
C LEU A 210 26.13 -27.80 0.47
N LYS A 211 25.14 -27.01 0.02
CA LYS A 211 24.04 -26.45 0.82
C LYS A 211 22.66 -27.05 0.48
N GLY A 212 22.61 -28.15 -0.29
CA GLY A 212 21.38 -28.84 -0.70
C GLY A 212 21.18 -28.93 -2.21
N ASP A 213 20.03 -29.48 -2.60
CA ASP A 213 19.59 -29.59 -3.99
C ASP A 213 19.28 -28.20 -4.58
N GLY A 214 19.84 -27.88 -5.76
CA GLY A 214 19.57 -26.64 -6.48
C GLY A 214 19.41 -26.87 -7.98
N LEU A 215 19.17 -25.79 -8.74
CA LEU A 215 19.03 -25.84 -10.20
C LEU A 215 20.19 -25.18 -10.93
N LEU A 216 20.67 -25.85 -11.98
CA LEU A 216 21.56 -25.30 -13.00
C LEU A 216 20.76 -25.04 -14.27
N ILE A 217 20.69 -23.78 -14.66
CA ILE A 217 19.96 -23.30 -15.83
C ILE A 217 20.98 -23.08 -16.95
N LYS A 218 20.87 -23.88 -18.01
CA LYS A 218 21.74 -23.77 -19.19
C LYS A 218 21.06 -22.97 -20.28
N LEU A 219 21.73 -21.92 -20.73
CA LEU A 219 21.26 -20.98 -21.74
C LEU A 219 22.19 -20.95 -22.94
N LYS A 220 21.64 -20.62 -24.12
CA LYS A 220 22.39 -20.58 -25.38
C LYS A 220 22.04 -19.37 -26.23
N LYS A 221 23.05 -18.71 -26.79
CA LYS A 221 22.94 -17.64 -27.80
C LYS A 221 23.90 -17.93 -28.95
N GLY A 222 23.41 -18.54 -30.02
CA GLY A 222 24.25 -18.99 -31.14
C GLY A 222 25.22 -20.10 -30.69
N LYS A 223 26.53 -19.83 -30.72
CA LYS A 223 27.57 -20.73 -30.21
C LYS A 223 27.90 -20.51 -28.73
N ASN A 224 27.50 -19.37 -28.16
CA ASN A 224 27.79 -19.04 -26.77
C ASN A 224 26.82 -19.80 -25.85
N LYS A 225 27.37 -20.44 -24.82
CA LYS A 225 26.63 -21.06 -23.74
C LYS A 225 26.85 -20.25 -22.47
N LYS A 226 25.81 -20.12 -21.65
CA LYS A 226 25.85 -19.45 -20.35
C LYS A 226 25.15 -20.35 -19.35
N GLU A 227 25.72 -20.47 -18.18
CA GLU A 227 25.19 -21.29 -17.10
C GLU A 227 24.89 -20.38 -15.91
N ILE A 228 23.71 -20.56 -15.32
CA ILE A 228 23.22 -19.75 -14.21
C ILE A 228 22.75 -20.70 -13.13
N LEU A 229 23.14 -20.43 -11.89
CA LEU A 229 22.73 -21.20 -10.74
C LEU A 229 21.52 -20.54 -10.08
N GLN A 230 20.67 -21.37 -9.47
CA GLN A 230 19.68 -20.91 -8.50
C GLN A 230 20.33 -20.04 -7.42
N SER A 231 19.58 -19.04 -6.95
CA SER A 231 19.99 -18.16 -5.85
C SER A 231 20.27 -18.94 -4.57
N GLU A 232 21.30 -18.52 -3.82
CA GLU A 232 21.59 -19.12 -2.52
C GLU A 232 20.52 -18.79 -1.46
N ASN A 233 19.75 -17.73 -1.66
CA ASN A 233 18.78 -17.21 -0.68
C ASN A 233 17.43 -17.94 -0.75
N VAL A 234 17.22 -18.76 -1.78
CA VAL A 234 16.00 -19.55 -1.97
C VAL A 234 16.27 -21.05 -1.88
N GLU A 235 15.31 -21.79 -1.35
CA GLU A 235 15.26 -23.25 -1.40
C GLU A 235 14.36 -23.71 -2.54
N LEU A 236 14.71 -24.88 -3.09
CA LEU A 236 13.93 -25.53 -4.13
C LEU A 236 12.90 -26.46 -3.48
N CYS A 237 11.64 -26.03 -3.43
CA CYS A 237 10.56 -26.81 -2.83
C CYS A 237 10.05 -27.93 -3.75
N ASP A 238 9.98 -27.65 -5.06
CA ASP A 238 9.49 -28.59 -6.06
C ASP A 238 10.12 -28.31 -7.43
N PHE A 239 10.39 -29.38 -8.18
CA PHE A 239 10.91 -29.30 -9.54
C PHE A 239 10.39 -30.47 -10.35
N GLU A 240 9.58 -30.15 -11.35
CA GLU A 240 9.05 -31.15 -12.28
C GLU A 240 9.10 -30.67 -13.72
N LYS A 241 9.22 -31.63 -14.63
CA LYS A 241 9.12 -31.39 -16.07
C LYS A 241 7.87 -32.09 -16.58
N ILE A 242 6.93 -31.30 -17.09
CA ILE A 242 5.68 -31.77 -17.70
C ILE A 242 5.76 -31.51 -19.21
N ASP A 243 5.95 -32.57 -20.00
CA ASP A 243 6.22 -32.51 -21.44
C ASP A 243 7.40 -31.58 -21.78
N LYS A 244 7.13 -30.37 -22.26
CA LYS A 244 8.14 -29.36 -22.64
C LYS A 244 8.23 -28.20 -21.67
N VAL A 245 7.51 -28.24 -20.54
CA VAL A 245 7.42 -27.17 -19.56
C VAL A 245 8.08 -27.61 -18.26
N TYR A 246 8.99 -26.79 -17.76
CA TYR A 246 9.53 -26.92 -16.41
C TYR A 246 8.63 -26.14 -15.46
N ARG A 247 8.26 -26.76 -14.34
CA ARG A 247 7.63 -26.12 -13.18
C ARG A 247 8.64 -26.13 -12.05
N ILE A 248 8.88 -24.95 -11.49
CA ILE A 248 9.85 -24.73 -10.43
C ILE A 248 9.13 -24.01 -9.29
N ARG A 249 9.26 -24.51 -8.07
CA ARG A 249 8.77 -23.82 -6.86
C ARG A 249 9.95 -23.44 -5.98
N TYR A 250 10.03 -22.15 -5.68
CA TYR A 250 11.02 -21.60 -4.77
C TYR A 250 10.36 -21.03 -3.52
N ARG A 251 11.08 -21.10 -2.39
CA ARG A 251 10.74 -20.41 -1.15
C ARG A 251 11.97 -19.70 -0.59
N LEU A 252 11.79 -18.56 0.06
CA LEU A 252 12.87 -17.93 0.84
C LEU A 252 13.30 -18.85 1.98
N LYS A 253 14.61 -19.06 2.14
CA LYS A 253 15.15 -19.91 3.22
C LYS A 253 14.99 -19.31 4.61
N ASP A 254 14.96 -17.99 4.68
CA ASP A 254 14.96 -17.24 5.93
C ASP A 254 13.54 -16.83 6.32
N ASP A 255 12.90 -17.61 7.19
CA ASP A 255 11.55 -17.30 7.70
C ASP A 255 11.55 -15.99 8.53
N GLU A 256 12.66 -15.61 9.17
CA GLU A 256 12.78 -14.31 9.86
C GLU A 256 12.77 -13.15 8.87
N LYS A 257 13.32 -13.34 7.67
CA LYS A 257 13.21 -12.37 6.57
C LYS A 257 11.76 -12.20 6.12
N ILE A 258 10.99 -13.28 6.05
CA ILE A 258 9.54 -13.23 5.73
C ILE A 258 8.79 -12.47 6.83
N LYS A 259 9.02 -12.80 8.10
CA LYS A 259 8.45 -12.10 9.26
C LYS A 259 8.78 -10.61 9.22
N LYS A 260 10.05 -10.25 9.05
CA LYS A 260 10.52 -8.86 8.94
C LYS A 260 9.87 -8.13 7.77
N ARG A 261 9.68 -8.79 6.62
CA ARG A 261 9.01 -8.21 5.46
C ARG A 261 7.56 -7.84 5.77
N ILE A 262 6.84 -8.70 6.47
CA ILE A 262 5.46 -8.42 6.92
C ILE A 262 5.46 -7.25 7.90
N MET A 263 6.34 -7.25 8.90
CA MET A 263 6.44 -6.15 9.86
C MET A 263 6.81 -4.81 9.19
N ASN A 264 7.68 -4.83 8.18
CA ASN A 264 8.05 -3.65 7.41
C ASN A 264 6.89 -3.12 6.55
N LEU A 265 6.01 -4.01 6.05
CA LEU A 265 4.76 -3.61 5.41
C LEU A 265 3.85 -2.89 6.41
N ILE A 266 3.67 -3.43 7.61
CA ILE A 266 2.86 -2.79 8.66
C ILE A 266 3.44 -1.41 9.00
N LYS A 267 4.75 -1.32 9.27
CA LYS A 267 5.44 -0.04 9.51
C LYS A 267 5.24 0.98 8.40
N THR A 268 5.27 0.52 7.15
CA THR A 268 5.03 1.37 5.98
C THR A 268 3.60 1.89 5.94
N VAL A 269 2.61 1.06 6.26
CA VAL A 269 1.20 1.47 6.35
C VAL A 269 1.00 2.47 7.48
N MET A 270 1.60 2.23 8.65
CA MET A 270 1.52 3.13 9.80
C MET A 270 2.15 4.49 9.58
N ASN A 271 3.12 4.60 8.67
CA ASN A 271 3.87 5.82 8.38
C ASN A 271 3.67 6.32 6.94
N LEU A 272 2.58 5.89 6.28
CA LEU A 272 2.39 6.08 4.85
C LEU A 272 2.44 7.56 4.47
N LYS A 273 3.36 7.93 3.58
CA LYS A 273 3.45 9.29 3.04
C LYS A 273 3.09 9.32 1.57
N ARG A 274 2.63 10.48 1.12
CA ARG A 274 2.36 10.72 -0.30
C ARG A 274 2.83 12.08 -0.73
N SER A 275 3.90 12.07 -1.54
CA SER A 275 4.35 13.25 -2.28
C SER A 275 3.46 13.47 -3.51
N ILE A 276 2.76 14.60 -3.56
CA ILE A 276 1.92 14.98 -4.71
C ILE A 276 1.94 16.50 -4.92
N LYS A 277 2.24 16.93 -6.15
CA LYS A 277 2.25 18.36 -6.56
C LYS A 277 2.95 19.28 -5.56
N ALA A 278 4.15 18.88 -5.12
CA ALA A 278 4.98 19.59 -4.15
C ALA A 278 4.42 19.68 -2.71
N ARG A 279 3.44 18.85 -2.37
CA ARG A 279 3.02 18.58 -0.99
C ARG A 279 3.43 17.19 -0.58
N ASP A 280 3.71 17.02 0.70
CA ASP A 280 3.82 15.72 1.34
C ASP A 280 2.64 15.56 2.30
N GLU A 281 1.77 14.61 1.99
CA GLU A 281 0.58 14.33 2.78
C GLU A 281 0.87 13.13 3.69
N ASP A 282 0.44 13.25 4.95
CA ASP A 282 0.53 12.19 5.93
C ASP A 282 -0.72 11.32 5.88
N LEU A 283 -0.58 10.08 5.42
CA LEU A 283 -1.68 9.12 5.28
C LEU A 283 -1.65 8.07 6.40
N SER A 284 -0.94 8.35 7.50
CA SER A 284 -0.91 7.49 8.67
C SER A 284 -2.34 7.28 9.20
N PRO A 285 -2.71 6.06 9.61
CA PRO A 285 -4.08 5.77 10.02
C PRO A 285 -4.48 6.61 11.24
N LYS A 286 -5.73 7.05 11.25
CA LYS A 286 -6.41 7.66 12.39
C LYS A 286 -7.30 6.67 13.12
N ILE A 287 -7.90 5.77 12.35
CA ILE A 287 -8.56 4.57 12.85
C ILE A 287 -8.12 3.40 12.00
N MET A 288 -7.92 2.26 12.63
CA MET A 288 -7.72 1.00 11.94
C MET A 288 -8.44 -0.13 12.66
N VAL A 289 -9.33 -0.83 11.96
CA VAL A 289 -9.83 -2.13 12.44
C VAL A 289 -8.91 -3.20 11.85
N MET A 290 -8.24 -3.95 12.69
CA MET A 290 -7.33 -5.01 12.26
C MET A 290 -7.79 -6.38 12.75
N GLY A 291 -7.84 -7.34 11.83
CA GLY A 291 -8.15 -8.73 12.11
C GLY A 291 -6.98 -9.65 11.78
N LEU A 292 -6.66 -10.56 12.71
CA LEU A 292 -5.73 -11.66 12.53
C LEU A 292 -6.50 -12.96 12.48
N TYR A 293 -6.35 -13.68 11.37
CA TYR A 293 -7.09 -14.91 11.11
C TYR A 293 -6.13 -16.03 10.77
N ARG A 294 -6.41 -17.22 11.30
CA ARG A 294 -5.77 -18.47 10.94
C ARG A 294 -6.82 -19.54 10.80
N ASP A 295 -6.74 -20.29 9.71
CA ASP A 295 -7.61 -21.44 9.40
C ASP A 295 -9.11 -21.10 9.42
N SER A 296 -9.42 -19.83 9.19
CA SER A 296 -10.77 -19.27 9.18
C SER A 296 -10.93 -18.23 8.07
N PRO A 297 -12.14 -18.06 7.51
CA PRO A 297 -12.40 -16.96 6.60
C PRO A 297 -12.12 -15.61 7.26
N TYR A 298 -11.33 -14.78 6.61
CA TYR A 298 -11.10 -13.42 7.09
C TYR A 298 -12.34 -12.56 6.90
N MET A 299 -12.51 -11.55 7.73
CA MET A 299 -13.59 -10.56 7.63
C MET A 299 -13.03 -9.15 7.47
N THR A 300 -13.74 -8.33 6.70
CA THR A 300 -13.53 -6.88 6.60
C THR A 300 -14.65 -6.16 7.34
N PHE A 301 -14.31 -5.10 8.05
CA PHE A 301 -15.20 -4.23 8.81
C PHE A 301 -15.25 -2.81 8.24
N LYS A 302 -14.70 -2.58 7.05
CA LYS A 302 -14.72 -1.29 6.35
C LYS A 302 -16.10 -0.62 6.42
N ASP A 303 -17.16 -1.30 6.00
CA ASP A 303 -18.49 -0.70 5.92
C ASP A 303 -19.12 -0.38 7.29
N ARG A 304 -18.46 -0.79 8.39
CA ARG A 304 -18.90 -0.52 9.77
C ARG A 304 -18.24 0.70 10.39
N ILE A 305 -17.17 1.24 9.79
CA ILE A 305 -16.49 2.44 10.31
C ILE A 305 -17.21 3.66 9.75
N VAL A 306 -17.83 4.45 10.62
CA VAL A 306 -18.65 5.61 10.27
C VAL A 306 -18.04 6.86 10.88
N LEU A 307 -17.95 7.93 10.09
CA LEU A 307 -17.63 9.28 10.56
C LEU A 307 -18.93 9.95 10.99
N LEU A 308 -19.08 10.25 12.29
CA LEU A 308 -20.27 10.89 12.86
C LEU A 308 -20.17 12.42 12.80
N ASP A 309 -19.01 12.96 13.17
CA ASP A 309 -18.73 14.40 13.16
C ASP A 309 -17.22 14.65 12.94
N GLU A 310 -16.85 15.77 12.31
CA GLU A 310 -15.45 16.21 12.21
C GLU A 310 -15.00 17.07 13.41
N TYR A 311 -15.95 17.54 14.22
CA TYR A 311 -15.70 18.39 15.37
C TYR A 311 -16.30 17.78 16.64
N THR A 312 -15.70 18.08 17.78
CA THR A 312 -16.29 17.81 19.10
C THR A 312 -16.62 19.16 19.74
N GLU A 313 -17.85 19.30 20.24
CA GLU A 313 -18.29 20.43 21.05
C GLU A 313 -18.10 20.08 22.53
N GLU A 314 -17.25 20.84 23.23
CA GLU A 314 -17.12 20.77 24.69
C GLU A 314 -17.81 21.98 25.31
N GLU A 315 -18.78 21.73 26.19
CA GLU A 315 -19.43 22.75 27.02
C GLU A 315 -18.89 22.66 28.44
N TYR A 316 -18.32 23.75 28.94
CA TYR A 316 -17.87 23.84 30.33
C TYR A 316 -18.15 25.22 30.92
N ASP A 317 -18.32 25.26 32.24
CA ASP A 317 -18.52 26.49 32.98
C ASP A 317 -17.19 26.98 33.58
N GLU A 318 -16.69 28.12 33.12
CA GLU A 318 -15.60 28.84 33.79
C GLU A 318 -16.17 29.59 34.99
N ILE A 319 -15.76 29.22 36.19
CA ILE A 319 -16.14 29.90 37.43
C ILE A 319 -14.98 30.79 37.89
N GLU A 320 -15.15 32.11 37.80
CA GLU A 320 -14.26 33.09 38.41
C GLU A 320 -14.86 33.52 39.76
N GLU A 321 -14.16 33.23 40.86
CA GLU A 321 -14.48 33.72 42.20
C GLU A 321 -13.63 34.96 42.53
N GLN A 322 -14.29 36.07 42.87
CA GLN A 322 -13.64 37.23 43.50
C GLN A 322 -14.22 37.47 44.90
N GLU A 323 -13.33 37.47 45.90
CA GLU A 323 -13.66 37.96 47.24
C GLU A 323 -13.58 39.48 47.27
N THR A 324 -14.67 40.11 47.73
CA THR A 324 -14.76 41.56 47.94
C THR A 324 -15.17 41.85 49.37
N ASP A 325 -14.95 43.09 49.83
CA ASP A 325 -15.20 43.52 51.22
C ASP A 325 -16.66 43.31 51.71
N ASN A 326 -17.62 43.11 50.79
CA ASN A 326 -19.04 42.88 51.07
C ASN A 326 -19.57 41.49 50.66
N GLY A 327 -18.69 40.55 50.30
CA GLY A 327 -19.08 39.16 49.97
C GLY A 327 -18.35 38.55 48.78
N ARG A 328 -18.76 37.34 48.39
CA ARG A 328 -18.22 36.61 47.24
C ARG A 328 -19.03 36.88 45.97
N ILE A 329 -18.35 37.27 44.90
CA ILE A 329 -18.94 37.36 43.56
C ILE A 329 -18.50 36.12 42.78
N LEU A 330 -19.47 35.31 42.38
CA LEU A 330 -19.31 34.16 41.50
C LEU A 330 -19.70 34.57 40.08
N LYS A 331 -18.74 34.57 39.16
CA LYS A 331 -19.01 34.78 37.74
C LYS A 331 -18.89 33.44 37.03
N VAL A 332 -20.03 32.88 36.63
CA VAL A 332 -20.10 31.65 35.84
C VAL A 332 -20.19 32.06 34.37
N ARG A 333 -19.23 31.63 33.55
CA ARG A 333 -19.24 31.80 32.10
C ARG A 333 -19.40 30.43 31.47
N HIS A 334 -20.54 30.22 30.81
CA HIS A 334 -20.74 29.05 29.97
C HIS A 334 -19.92 29.22 28.69
N VAL A 335 -18.96 28.33 28.45
CA VAL A 335 -18.08 28.34 27.28
C VAL A 335 -18.34 27.08 26.47
N THR A 336 -18.73 27.26 25.21
CA THR A 336 -18.77 26.18 24.21
C THR A 336 -17.51 26.28 23.35
N SER A 337 -16.63 25.29 23.44
CA SER A 337 -15.42 25.19 22.63
C SER A 337 -15.61 24.11 21.56
N LYS A 338 -15.51 24.50 20.28
CA LYS A 338 -15.42 23.53 19.18
C LYS A 338 -13.96 23.15 18.98
N GLN A 339 -13.62 21.93 19.34
CA GLN A 339 -12.32 21.34 19.02
C GLN A 339 -12.43 20.50 17.76
N ARG A 340 -11.40 20.52 16.92
CA ARG A 340 -11.33 19.66 15.73
C ARG A 340 -10.86 18.26 16.13
N LYS A 341 -11.74 17.55 16.83
CA LYS A 341 -11.57 16.15 17.23
C LYS A 341 -12.71 15.36 16.57
N PRO A 342 -12.46 14.66 15.46
CA PRO A 342 -13.50 13.93 14.74
C PRO A 342 -14.00 12.75 15.58
N VAL A 343 -15.29 12.48 15.50
CA VAL A 343 -15.97 11.40 16.20
C VAL A 343 -16.32 10.31 15.21
N PHE A 344 -15.91 9.09 15.52
CA PHE A 344 -16.20 7.90 14.74
C PHE A 344 -16.95 6.86 15.56
N GLU A 345 -17.58 5.94 14.85
CA GLU A 345 -18.21 4.74 15.41
C GLU A 345 -17.81 3.53 14.57
N VAL A 346 -17.64 2.38 15.23
CA VAL A 346 -17.49 1.09 14.56
C VAL A 346 -18.69 0.22 14.93
N GLU A 347 -19.64 0.13 14.01
CA GLU A 347 -20.94 -0.49 14.26
C GLU A 347 -20.83 -2.03 14.41
N GLY A 348 -21.59 -2.60 15.35
CA GLY A 348 -21.77 -4.04 15.47
C GLY A 348 -20.48 -4.86 15.66
N LEU A 349 -19.41 -4.25 16.17
CA LEU A 349 -18.14 -4.90 16.45
C LEU A 349 -17.80 -4.79 17.95
N GLU A 350 -17.88 -5.92 18.64
CA GLU A 350 -17.33 -6.05 19.99
C GLU A 350 -15.85 -6.43 19.88
N ALA A 351 -14.98 -5.44 19.89
CA ALA A 351 -13.53 -5.62 19.83
C ALA A 351 -12.82 -4.74 20.86
N GLU A 352 -11.63 -5.16 21.27
CA GLU A 352 -10.77 -4.36 22.13
C GLU A 352 -10.37 -3.06 21.40
N ASN A 353 -10.42 -1.93 22.11
CA ASN A 353 -9.90 -0.67 21.61
C ASN A 353 -8.47 -0.46 22.16
N LEU A 354 -7.53 -0.32 21.24
CA LEU A 354 -6.10 -0.21 21.51
C LEU A 354 -5.55 1.11 20.96
N ASP A 355 -4.46 1.58 21.57
CA ASP A 355 -3.69 2.67 21.00
C ASP A 355 -3.00 2.22 19.71
N ILE A 356 -2.93 3.11 18.73
CA ILE A 356 -2.29 2.87 17.43
C ILE A 356 -0.82 2.43 17.54
N ASP A 357 -0.13 2.79 18.62
CA ASP A 357 1.25 2.36 18.87
C ASP A 357 1.37 0.85 19.18
N LYS A 358 0.28 0.18 19.54
CA LYS A 358 0.25 -1.26 19.83
C LYS A 358 0.05 -2.16 18.62
N VAL A 359 -0.02 -1.57 17.42
CA VAL A 359 -0.27 -2.33 16.17
C VAL A 359 0.79 -3.39 15.93
N GLU A 360 2.07 -3.06 16.11
CA GLU A 360 3.16 -4.03 15.88
C GLU A 360 3.08 -5.21 16.87
N GLU A 361 2.84 -4.94 18.15
CA GLU A 361 2.66 -5.96 19.19
C GLU A 361 1.47 -6.88 18.88
N PHE A 362 0.37 -6.31 18.39
CA PHE A 362 -0.79 -7.11 18.01
C PHE A 362 -0.48 -8.05 16.85
N VAL A 363 0.20 -7.55 15.81
CA VAL A 363 0.56 -8.33 14.61
C VAL A 363 1.48 -9.51 14.94
N GLU A 364 2.36 -9.40 15.94
CA GLU A 364 3.24 -10.49 16.36
C GLU A 364 2.46 -11.80 16.65
N GLY A 365 1.22 -11.69 17.13
CA GLY A 365 0.36 -12.85 17.39
C GLY A 365 0.04 -13.72 16.16
N ILE A 366 0.21 -13.21 14.93
CA ILE A 366 0.01 -14.00 13.70
C ILE A 366 1.12 -15.05 13.48
N PHE A 367 2.26 -14.91 14.18
CA PHE A 367 3.40 -15.79 14.08
C PHE A 367 3.43 -16.89 15.15
N ASP A 368 2.64 -16.76 16.21
CA ASP A 368 2.51 -17.77 17.27
C ASP A 368 1.77 -19.02 16.78
N ASP A 369 1.86 -20.17 17.47
CA ASP A 369 1.11 -21.38 17.12
C ASP A 369 -0.35 -21.38 17.63
N GLY A 370 -1.22 -22.24 17.08
CA GLY A 370 -2.61 -22.45 17.56
C GLY A 370 -3.69 -21.88 16.64
N GLU A 371 -4.97 -21.96 16.99
CA GLU A 371 -6.05 -21.28 16.24
C GLU A 371 -6.07 -19.78 16.57
N LEU A 372 -6.34 -18.93 15.58
CA LEU A 372 -6.34 -17.47 15.76
C LEU A 372 -7.50 -16.82 15.01
N SER A 373 -8.36 -16.13 15.74
CA SER A 373 -9.35 -15.19 15.19
C SER A 373 -9.50 -14.04 16.19
N ARG A 374 -8.75 -12.96 15.94
CA ARG A 374 -8.72 -11.78 16.84
C ARG A 374 -8.93 -10.53 16.03
N VAL A 375 -9.78 -9.64 16.53
CA VAL A 375 -10.03 -8.33 15.94
C VAL A 375 -9.84 -7.27 17.02
N ALA A 376 -9.19 -6.18 16.65
CA ALA A 376 -9.02 -5.01 17.51
C ALA A 376 -9.26 -3.72 16.70
N VAL A 377 -9.74 -2.69 17.38
CA VAL A 377 -9.83 -1.33 16.84
C VAL A 377 -8.66 -0.54 17.39
N PHE A 378 -7.92 0.12 16.51
CA PHE A 378 -6.79 0.98 16.85
C PHE A 378 -7.16 2.42 16.55
N THR A 379 -6.91 3.32 17.51
CA THR A 379 -7.26 4.74 17.38
C THR A 379 -6.08 5.64 17.71
N ASP A 380 -5.89 6.67 16.88
CA ASP A 380 -4.96 7.77 17.15
C ASP A 380 -5.60 8.75 18.19
N PRO A 381 -4.84 9.30 19.15
CA PRO A 381 -5.37 10.21 20.16
C PRO A 381 -6.09 11.47 19.61
N SER A 382 -5.85 11.82 18.35
CA SER A 382 -6.51 12.93 17.66
C SER A 382 -7.97 12.66 17.29
N VAL A 383 -8.48 11.43 17.45
CA VAL A 383 -9.88 11.09 17.16
C VAL A 383 -10.61 10.59 18.40
N GLU A 384 -11.93 10.66 18.37
CA GLU A 384 -12.80 10.06 19.37
C GLU A 384 -13.54 8.85 18.78
N LEU A 385 -13.56 7.74 19.51
CA LEU A 385 -14.35 6.57 19.16
C LEU A 385 -15.53 6.45 20.11
N ARG A 386 -16.74 6.69 19.60
CA ARG A 386 -17.98 6.46 20.34
C ARG A 386 -18.26 4.96 20.33
N LYS A 387 -18.47 4.38 21.52
CA LYS A 387 -19.01 3.02 21.62
C LYS A 387 -20.46 3.07 21.16
N GLY A 388 -20.81 2.25 20.17
CA GLY A 388 -22.19 2.12 19.73
C GLY A 388 -23.08 1.83 20.93
N SER A 389 -24.17 2.59 21.07
CA SER A 389 -25.24 2.24 21.98
C SER A 389 -25.84 0.93 21.48
N GLY A 390 -25.41 -0.18 22.07
CA GLY A 390 -26.09 -1.45 21.89
C GLY A 390 -27.51 -1.28 22.41
N ASP A 391 -28.47 -1.27 21.50
CA ASP A 391 -29.89 -1.50 21.83
C ASP A 391 -30.15 -3.00 22.02
#